data_AF-A0A183LZW7-F1
#
_entry.id   AF-A0A183LZW7-F1
#
_cell.length_a   1.000
_cell.length_b   1.000
_cell.length_c   1.000
_cell.angle_alpha   90.00
_cell.angle_beta   90.00
_cell.angle_gamma   90.00
#
_symmetry.space_group_name_H-M   'P 1'
#
loop_
_entity.id
_entity.type
_entity.pdbx_description
1 polymer ?
#
loop_
_entity_poly.entity_id
_entity_poly.type
_entity_poly.pdbx_seq_one_letter_code
_entity_poly.pdbx_strand_id
1 'polypeptide(L)'
;MEKAEALSQYFSTAFSIGGEERPTIHCDYIDSSMDPLVIEKGTVLRLLQHMKPDKFSGPDDINPRIMKSISDVIAEPLSTLLAYP
;
A
#
# COMPACT_ATOMS: atom_id res chain seq x y z
N MET A 1 20.61 -27.28 -3.37
CA MET A 1 20.61 -26.32 -4.48
C MET A 1 19.28 -26.37 -5.24
N GLU A 2 18.87 -27.56 -5.69
CA GLU A 2 17.58 -27.85 -6.37
C GLU A 2 16.33 -27.18 -5.75
N LYS A 3 16.14 -27.26 -4.42
CA LYS A 3 14.97 -26.66 -3.77
C LYS A 3 14.92 -25.13 -3.86
N ALA A 4 16.08 -24.46 -3.84
CA ALA A 4 16.14 -23.01 -3.95
C ALA A 4 15.84 -22.54 -5.38
N GLU A 5 16.31 -23.30 -6.37
CA GLU A 5 16.03 -23.06 -7.78
C GLU A 5 14.56 -23.33 -8.11
N ALA A 6 13.99 -24.41 -7.60
CA ALA A 6 12.57 -24.72 -7.75
C ALA A 6 11.67 -23.63 -7.14
N LEU A 7 12.05 -23.12 -5.95
CA LEU A 7 11.34 -22.02 -5.31
C LEU A 7 11.46 -20.71 -6.12
N SER A 8 12.66 -20.43 -6.65
CA SER A 8 12.89 -19.25 -7.48
C SER A 8 12.09 -19.31 -8.78
N GLN A 9 12.03 -20.47 -9.46
CA GLN A 9 11.25 -20.64 -10.68
C GLN A 9 9.75 -20.53 -10.43
N TYR A 10 9.26 -21.05 -9.30
CA TYR A 10 7.87 -20.93 -8.90
C TYR A 10 7.45 -19.46 -8.75
N PHE A 11 8.24 -18.66 -8.01
CA PHE A 11 7.93 -17.23 -7.84
C PHE A 11 8.09 -16.43 -9.13
N SER A 12 9.09 -16.72 -9.95
CA SER A 12 9.22 -16.08 -11.27
C SER A 12 8.00 -16.34 -12.16
N THR A 13 7.40 -17.53 -12.08
CA THR A 13 6.20 -17.88 -12.87
C THR A 13 4.94 -17.25 -12.29
N ALA A 14 4.76 -17.30 -10.96
CA ALA A 14 3.58 -16.77 -10.28
C ALA A 14 3.47 -15.23 -10.36
N PHE A 15 4.60 -14.53 -10.52
CA PHE A 15 4.67 -13.08 -10.66
C PHE A 15 4.99 -12.63 -12.09
N SER A 16 5.05 -13.55 -13.06
CA SER A 16 5.21 -13.18 -14.46
C SER A 16 3.92 -12.53 -14.94
N ILE A 17 4.04 -11.31 -15.49
CA ILE A 17 2.94 -10.70 -16.25
C ILE A 17 2.85 -11.51 -17.54
N GLY A 18 1.98 -12.53 -17.54
CA GLY A 18 1.60 -13.23 -18.77
C GLY A 18 1.10 -12.21 -19.78
N GLY A 19 1.44 -12.39 -21.07
CA GLY A 19 0.97 -11.54 -22.17
C GLY A 19 -0.54 -11.60 -22.43
N GLU A 20 -1.31 -11.98 -21.42
CA GLU A 20 -2.75 -12.00 -21.39
C GLU A 20 -3.23 -10.55 -21.40
N GLU A 21 -4.25 -10.29 -22.20
CA GLU A 21 -4.94 -9.00 -22.22
C GLU A 21 -5.33 -8.66 -20.78
N ARG A 22 -4.71 -7.61 -20.23
CA ARG A 22 -5.04 -7.15 -18.87
C ARG A 22 -6.55 -6.98 -18.82
N PRO A 23 -7.25 -7.52 -17.80
CA PRO A 23 -8.68 -7.34 -17.71
C PRO A 23 -8.98 -5.84 -17.82
N THR A 24 -9.73 -5.47 -18.85
CA THR A 24 -10.18 -4.10 -19.03
C THR A 24 -10.90 -3.72 -17.75
N ILE A 25 -10.32 -2.78 -17.00
CA ILE A 25 -10.95 -2.25 -15.80
C ILE A 25 -12.17 -1.48 -16.28
N HIS A 26 -13.31 -2.16 -16.35
CA HIS A 26 -14.58 -1.52 -16.60
C HIS A 26 -14.91 -0.76 -15.31
N CYS A 27 -14.53 0.51 -15.29
CA CYS A 27 -14.76 1.40 -14.16
C CYS A 27 -16.24 1.85 -14.20
N ASP A 28 -17.15 0.93 -13.88
CA ASP A 28 -18.57 1.25 -13.64
C ASP A 28 -18.78 2.06 -12.36
N TYR A 29 -17.69 2.40 -11.66
CA TYR A 29 -17.70 2.94 -10.32
C TYR A 29 -17.61 4.47 -10.26
N ILE A 30 -17.64 5.19 -11.38
CA ILE A 30 -17.54 6.66 -11.34
C ILE A 30 -18.90 7.32 -11.07
N ASP A 31 -20.02 6.60 -11.20
CA ASP A 31 -21.38 7.17 -11.10
C ASP A 31 -22.11 6.88 -9.77
N SER A 32 -21.41 6.31 -8.79
CA SER A 32 -21.90 6.21 -7.41
C SER A 32 -21.25 7.34 -6.63
N SER A 33 -22.00 8.37 -6.22
CA SER A 33 -21.50 9.37 -5.26
C SER A 33 -21.02 8.62 -4.02
N MET A 34 -19.70 8.49 -3.87
CA MET A 34 -19.13 7.95 -2.65
C MET A 34 -19.53 8.85 -1.51
N ASP A 35 -19.95 8.26 -0.38
CA ASP A 35 -20.10 9.04 0.83
C ASP A 35 -18.76 9.70 1.18
N PRO A 36 -18.74 10.97 1.64
CA PRO A 36 -17.51 11.67 1.96
C PRO A 36 -16.67 10.86 2.95
N LEU A 37 -15.45 10.49 2.54
CA LEU A 37 -14.55 9.74 3.39
C LEU A 37 -13.76 10.70 4.27
N VAL A 38 -14.19 10.85 5.53
CA VAL A 38 -13.43 11.60 6.53
C VAL A 38 -12.37 10.71 7.16
N ILE A 39 -11.11 11.06 6.94
CA ILE A 39 -9.97 10.39 7.58
C ILE A 39 -9.48 11.28 8.73
N GLU A 40 -9.60 10.78 9.95
CA GLU A 40 -9.16 11.51 11.14
C GLU A 40 -7.64 11.42 11.31
N LYS A 41 -6.98 12.58 11.48
CA LYS A 41 -5.55 12.68 11.81
C LYS A 41 -5.13 11.77 12.97
N GLY A 42 -5.94 11.71 14.04
CA GLY A 42 -5.64 10.88 15.21
C GLY A 42 -5.58 9.39 14.88
N THR A 43 -6.46 8.92 13.99
CA THR A 43 -6.44 7.55 13.50
C THR A 43 -5.20 7.27 12.66
N VAL A 44 -4.84 8.18 11.74
CA VAL A 44 -3.61 8.07 10.93
C VAL A 44 -2.36 8.03 11.82
N LEU A 45 -2.26 8.96 12.78
CA LEU A 45 -1.14 9.04 13.71
C LEU A 45 -0.99 7.74 14.52
N ARG A 46 -2.10 7.22 15.07
CA ARG A 46 -2.10 5.96 15.79
C ARG A 46 -1.59 4.83 14.91
N LEU A 47 -2.04 4.72 13.67
CA LEU A 47 -1.58 3.65 12.75
C LEU A 47 -0.08 3.76 12.46
N LEU A 48 0.42 4.96 12.19
CA LEU A 48 1.85 5.22 11.95
C LEU A 48 2.72 4.86 13.17
N GLN A 49 2.28 5.24 14.37
CA GLN A 49 2.99 4.93 15.62
C GLN A 49 3.01 3.43 15.94
N HIS A 50 1.99 2.68 15.50
CA HIS A 50 1.90 1.22 15.71
C HIS A 50 2.56 0.39 14.60
N MET A 51 3.20 1.03 13.61
CA MET A 51 3.97 0.31 12.60
C MET A 51 5.10 -0.51 13.23
N LYS A 52 5.29 -1.71 12.67
CA LYS A 52 6.38 -2.63 13.02
C LYS A 52 7.65 -2.20 12.28
N PRO A 53 8.68 -1.68 12.97
CA PRO A 53 9.86 -1.07 12.34
C PRO A 53 10.83 -2.10 11.71
N ASP A 54 10.58 -3.39 11.93
CA ASP A 54 11.33 -4.54 11.42
C ASP A 54 10.76 -5.11 10.11
N LYS A 55 9.71 -4.49 9.56
CA LYS A 55 9.11 -4.89 8.28
C LYS A 55 9.88 -4.33 7.09
N PHE A 56 9.79 -5.05 5.97
CA PHE A 56 10.36 -4.62 4.69
C PHE A 56 9.64 -3.37 4.17
N SER A 57 10.37 -2.55 3.42
CA SER A 57 9.81 -1.41 2.71
C SER A 57 8.78 -1.85 1.67
N GLY A 58 7.82 -0.97 1.40
CA GLY A 58 6.87 -1.16 0.29
C GLY A 58 7.49 -0.84 -1.06
N PRO A 59 6.68 -0.76 -2.12
CA PRO A 59 7.11 -0.32 -3.46
C PRO A 59 7.68 1.11 -3.49
N ASP A 60 7.40 1.91 -2.46
CA ASP A 60 7.94 3.25 -2.25
C ASP A 60 9.37 3.26 -1.67
N ASP A 61 9.90 2.08 -1.32
CA ASP A 61 11.18 1.88 -0.64
C ASP A 61 11.31 2.62 0.71
N ILE A 62 10.19 3.06 1.30
CA ILE A 62 10.20 3.77 2.57
C ILE A 62 10.18 2.76 3.72
N ASN A 63 11.22 2.80 4.55
CA ASN A 63 11.30 1.91 5.70
C ASN A 63 10.24 2.28 6.77
N PRO A 64 9.48 1.30 7.32
CA PRO A 64 8.50 1.53 8.38
C PRO A 64 9.03 2.26 9.62
N ARG A 65 10.33 2.09 9.94
CA ARG A 65 11.00 2.84 11.02
C ARG A 65 11.01 4.34 10.76
N ILE A 66 11.23 4.74 9.50
CA ILE A 66 11.25 6.15 9.11
C ILE A 66 9.83 6.71 9.23
N MET A 67 8.82 6.06 8.63
CA MET A 67 7.41 6.50 8.72
C MET A 67 6.95 6.66 10.17
N LYS A 68 7.33 5.74 11.06
CA LYS A 68 7.03 5.84 12.48
C LYS A 68 7.70 7.03 13.15
N SER A 69 8.98 7.30 12.83
CA SER A 69 9.75 8.40 13.42
C SER A 69 9.24 9.79 13.03
N ILE A 70 8.66 9.93 11.84
CA ILE A 70 8.12 11.20 11.32
C ILE A 70 6.59 11.29 11.46
N SER A 71 5.98 10.38 12.23
CA SER A 71 4.52 10.20 12.27
C SER A 71 3.75 11.47 12.64
N ASP A 72 4.25 12.25 13.59
CA ASP A 72 3.64 13.53 14.00
C ASP A 72 3.63 14.58 12.87
N VAL A 73 4.59 14.52 11.95
CA VAL A 73 4.73 15.44 10.82
C VAL A 73 3.84 15.02 9.65
N ILE A 74 3.74 13.72 9.37
CA ILE A 74 3.06 13.21 8.17
C ILE A 74 1.59 12.84 8.39
N ALA A 75 1.14 12.68 9.65
CA ALA A 75 -0.23 12.24 9.95
C ALA A 75 -1.29 13.18 9.36
N GLU A 76 -1.06 14.48 9.43
CA GLU A 76 -1.99 15.48 8.90
C GLU A 76 -2.00 15.54 7.36
N PRO A 77 -0.85 15.68 6.67
CA PRO A 77 -0.79 15.58 5.21
C PRO A 77 -1.47 14.32 4.66
N LEU A 78 -1.25 13.16 5.30
CA LEU A 78 -1.87 11.91 4.88
C LEU A 78 -3.39 11.89 5.10
N SER A 79 -3.86 12.43 6.23
CA SER A 79 -5.31 12.53 6.49
C SER A 79 -6.03 13.40 5.48
N THR A 80 -5.39 14.48 5.00
CA THR A 80 -5.95 15.34 3.96
C THR A 80 -5.87 14.72 2.57
N LEU A 81 -4.73 14.10 2.23
CA LEU A 81 -4.51 13.52 0.90
C LEU A 81 -5.43 12.32 0.61
N LEU A 82 -5.72 11.52 1.64
CA LEU A 82 -6.50 10.30 1.52
C LEU A 82 -8.01 10.52 1.73
N ALA A 83 -8.40 11.67 2.28
CA ALA A 83 -9.80 12.04 2.39
C ALA A 83 -10.38 12.35 1.00
N TYR A 84 -11.61 11.90 0.75
CA TYR A 84 -12.34 12.20 -0.49
C TYR A 84 -13.61 13.00 -0.13
N PRO A 85 -13.90 14.11 -0.83
CA PRO A 85 -15.08 14.93 -0.57
C PRO A 85 -16.40 14.27 -0.99
#